data_AF-A0A831Y1S2-F1
#
_entry.id   AF-A0A831Y1S2-F1
#
_cell.length_a   1.000
_cell.length_b   1.000
_cell.length_c   1.000
_cell.angle_alpha   90.00
_cell.angle_beta   90.00
_cell.angle_gamma   90.00
#
_symmetry.space_group_name_H-M   'P 1'
#
loop_
_entity.id
_entity.type
_entity.pdbx_description
1 polymer ?
#
loop_
_entity_poly.entity_id
_entity_poly.type
_entity_poly.pdbx_seq_one_letter_code
_entity_poly.pdbx_strand_id
1 'polypeptide(L)'
;MQKSVRQRVVLVALLGVLVLLGVFLYRQLHVGWFLFALRHDYPPKTFVTVRSLLHKAERGYPLSAEEFEMVSGYAEHWHPGIRVRVLTTFFYLADEEHAERARQIAMERLRDRDWLVRVYALRSLYHLRHPEIYRIAQQRVADPQEHERVREWAQRILSVSER
;
A
#
# COMPACT_ATOMS: atom_id res chain seq x y z
N MET A 1 14.47 -37.55 37.97
CA MET A 1 14.58 -37.11 36.56
C MET A 1 13.24 -36.83 35.86
N GLN A 2 12.20 -37.67 36.04
CA GLN A 2 10.87 -37.50 35.38
C GLN A 2 10.13 -36.18 35.65
N LYS A 3 10.23 -35.60 36.85
CA LYS A 3 9.55 -34.32 37.19
C LYS A 3 9.99 -33.14 36.31
N SER A 4 11.29 -33.08 35.96
CA SER A 4 11.82 -31.98 35.13
C SER A 4 11.38 -32.07 33.67
N VAL A 5 11.19 -33.28 33.15
CA VAL A 5 10.70 -33.50 31.77
C VAL A 5 9.22 -33.11 31.69
N ARG A 6 8.41 -33.50 32.68
CA ARG A 6 6.99 -33.13 32.74
C ARG A 6 6.79 -31.61 32.86
N GLN A 7 7.63 -30.93 33.64
CA GLN A 7 7.63 -29.46 33.73
C GLN A 7 8.02 -28.78 32.41
N ARG A 8 9.02 -29.30 31.69
CA ARG A 8 9.41 -28.77 30.37
C ARG A 8 8.31 -28.95 29.33
N VAL A 9 7.65 -30.11 29.31
CA VAL A 9 6.52 -30.37 28.39
C VAL A 9 5.34 -29.43 28.67
N VAL A 10 4.99 -29.21 29.95
CA VAL A 10 3.94 -28.27 30.34
C VAL A 10 4.29 -26.83 29.95
N LEU A 11 5.55 -26.42 30.13
CA LEU A 11 6.02 -25.08 29.76
C LEU A 11 5.96 -24.84 28.24
N VAL A 12 6.37 -25.83 27.44
CA VAL A 12 6.29 -25.76 25.97
C VAL A 12 4.85 -25.72 25.49
N ALA A 13 3.96 -26.50 26.10
CA ALA A 13 2.53 -26.47 25.79
C ALA A 13 1.90 -25.10 26.10
N LEU A 14 2.23 -24.52 27.26
CA LEU A 14 1.77 -23.17 27.65
C LEU A 14 2.28 -22.09 26.67
N LEU A 15 3.55 -22.15 26.27
CA LEU A 15 4.11 -21.24 25.26
C LEU A 15 3.39 -21.39 23.92
N GLY A 16 3.11 -22.62 23.48
CA GLY A 16 2.35 -22.87 22.25
C GLY A 16 0.94 -22.28 22.29
N VAL A 17 0.24 -22.44 23.42
CA VAL A 17 -1.10 -21.84 23.63
C VAL A 17 -1.03 -20.32 23.61
N LEU A 18 -0.03 -19.70 24.25
CA LEU A 18 0.14 -18.25 24.26
C LEU A 18 0.44 -17.69 22.86
N VAL A 19 1.27 -18.37 22.07
CA VAL A 19 1.55 -17.98 20.68
C VAL A 19 0.28 -18.07 19.83
N LEU A 20 -0.47 -19.16 19.93
CA LEU A 20 -1.73 -19.33 19.20
C LEU A 20 -2.78 -18.28 19.61
N LEU A 21 -2.87 -17.97 20.91
CA LEU A 21 -3.74 -16.91 21.41
C LEU A 21 -3.30 -15.54 20.90
N GLY A 22 -2.00 -15.26 20.88
CA GLY A 22 -1.46 -14.03 20.31
C GLY A 22 -1.78 -13.87 18.82
N VAL A 23 -1.63 -14.93 18.03
CA VAL A 23 -2.00 -14.95 16.60
C VAL A 23 -3.50 -14.77 16.42
N PHE A 24 -4.33 -15.42 17.25
CA PHE A 24 -5.78 -15.27 17.21
C PHE A 24 -6.21 -13.84 17.54
N LEU A 25 -5.69 -13.25 18.62
CA LEU A 25 -5.99 -11.87 19.03
C LEU A 25 -5.50 -10.87 17.99
N TYR A 26 -4.30 -11.05 17.43
CA TYR A 26 -3.79 -10.23 16.33
C TYR A 26 -4.72 -10.28 15.11
N ARG A 27 -5.20 -11.47 14.74
CA ARG A 27 -6.16 -11.65 13.65
C ARG A 27 -7.49 -10.97 13.97
N GLN A 28 -8.02 -11.10 15.19
CA GLN A 28 -9.26 -10.45 15.60
C GLN A 28 -9.14 -8.92 15.63
N LEU A 29 -7.99 -8.38 16.06
CA LEU A 29 -7.71 -6.94 16.02
C LEU A 29 -7.63 -6.43 14.58
N HIS A 30 -7.02 -7.19 13.66
CA HIS A 30 -6.99 -6.84 12.24
C HIS A 30 -8.39 -6.89 11.58
N VAL A 31 -9.18 -7.92 11.89
CA VAL A 31 -10.57 -8.03 11.39
C VAL A 31 -11.44 -6.94 12.01
N GLY A 32 -11.29 -6.66 13.30
CA GLY A 32 -11.98 -5.59 14.01
C GLY A 32 -11.62 -4.21 13.45
N TRP A 33 -10.34 -3.97 13.13
CA TRP A 33 -9.90 -2.74 12.46
C TRP A 33 -10.45 -2.61 11.05
N PHE A 34 -10.53 -3.70 10.29
CA PHE A 34 -11.15 -3.73 8.96
C PHE A 34 -12.65 -3.44 9.02
N LEU A 35 -13.38 -4.07 9.96
CA LEU A 35 -14.80 -3.80 10.19
C LEU A 35 -15.04 -2.39 10.72
N PHE A 36 -14.13 -1.88 11.56
CA PHE A 36 -14.15 -0.50 12.03
C PHE A 36 -13.96 0.48 10.88
N ALA A 37 -12.99 0.23 9.98
CA ALA A 37 -12.76 1.04 8.80
C ALA A 37 -13.92 0.99 7.80
N LEU A 38 -14.61 -0.16 7.66
CA LEU A 38 -15.86 -0.26 6.89
C LEU A 38 -17.01 0.50 7.54
N ARG A 39 -17.14 0.43 8.87
CA ARG A 39 -18.17 1.13 9.63
C ARG A 39 -17.93 2.65 9.66
N HIS A 40 -16.67 3.07 9.58
CA HIS A 40 -16.23 4.47 9.53
C HIS A 40 -15.69 4.82 8.14
N ASP A 41 -16.19 4.16 7.09
CA ASP A 41 -15.92 4.55 5.70
C ASP A 41 -16.53 5.95 5.55
N TYR A 42 -15.69 6.96 5.75
CA TYR A 42 -16.09 8.36 5.73
C TYR A 42 -15.17 9.10 4.76
N PRO A 43 -15.70 9.57 3.63
CA PRO A 43 -17.13 9.54 3.24
C PRO A 43 -17.67 8.13 2.97
N PRO A 44 -18.98 7.87 3.19
CA PRO A 44 -19.59 6.56 2.95
C PRO A 44 -19.43 6.12 1.49
N LYS A 45 -19.21 4.81 1.29
CA LYS A 45 -19.00 4.14 0.00
C LYS A 45 -17.66 4.45 -0.67
N THR A 46 -16.74 5.19 -0.03
CA THR A 46 -15.42 5.50 -0.60
C THR A 46 -14.67 4.24 -1.02
N PHE A 47 -14.67 3.20 -0.17
CA PHE A 47 -14.00 1.94 -0.53
C PHE A 47 -14.59 1.29 -1.77
N VAL A 48 -15.91 1.26 -1.89
CA VAL A 48 -16.63 0.65 -3.03
C VAL A 48 -16.37 1.45 -4.30
N THR A 49 -16.44 2.78 -4.21
CA THR A 49 -16.19 3.70 -5.33
C THR A 49 -14.78 3.54 -5.87
N VAL A 50 -13.76 3.68 -5.01
CA VAL A 50 -12.35 3.55 -5.41
C VAL A 50 -12.07 2.16 -5.99
N ARG A 51 -12.64 1.11 -5.40
CA ARG A 51 -12.51 -0.26 -5.93
C ARG A 51 -13.16 -0.42 -7.30
N SER A 52 -14.34 0.16 -7.52
CA SER A 52 -15.04 0.10 -8.81
C SER A 52 -14.24 0.82 -9.90
N LEU A 53 -13.74 2.02 -9.62
CA LEU A 53 -12.93 2.80 -10.57
C LEU A 53 -11.59 2.16 -10.86
N LEU A 54 -10.93 1.59 -9.85
CA LEU A 54 -9.74 0.75 -10.06
C LEU A 54 -10.05 -0.42 -11.01
N HIS A 55 -11.13 -1.16 -10.75
CA HIS A 55 -11.48 -2.30 -11.59
C HIS A 55 -11.82 -1.89 -13.03
N LYS A 56 -12.45 -0.73 -13.22
CA LYS A 56 -12.71 -0.15 -14.53
C LYS A 56 -11.39 0.13 -15.27
N ALA A 57 -10.45 0.81 -14.62
CA ALA A 57 -9.14 1.15 -15.18
C ALA A 57 -8.30 -0.10 -15.47
N GLU A 58 -8.29 -1.09 -14.57
CA GLU A 58 -7.62 -2.39 -14.74
C GLU A 58 -8.10 -3.14 -15.99
N ARG A 59 -9.37 -2.98 -16.37
CA ARG A 59 -9.95 -3.56 -17.59
C ARG A 59 -9.65 -2.76 -18.86
N GLY A 60 -8.88 -1.68 -18.75
CA GLY A 60 -8.51 -0.82 -19.87
C GLY A 60 -9.60 0.18 -20.29
N TYR A 61 -10.66 0.34 -19.50
CA TYR A 61 -11.64 1.38 -19.76
C TYR A 61 -11.13 2.71 -19.20
N PRO A 62 -11.05 3.77 -20.03
CA PRO A 62 -10.58 5.06 -19.57
C PRO A 62 -11.54 5.64 -18.51
N LEU A 63 -10.95 6.35 -17.55
CA LEU A 63 -11.72 7.14 -16.60
C LEU A 63 -12.16 8.44 -17.26
N SER A 64 -13.41 8.86 -17.04
CA SER A 64 -13.83 10.22 -17.36
C SER A 64 -13.11 11.21 -16.45
N ALA A 65 -13.10 12.50 -16.82
CA ALA A 65 -12.55 13.56 -15.98
C ALA A 65 -13.19 13.56 -14.58
N GLU A 66 -14.51 13.38 -14.49
CA GLU A 66 -15.22 13.31 -13.20
C GLU A 66 -14.80 12.09 -12.36
N GLU A 67 -14.64 10.92 -12.99
CA GLU A 67 -14.18 9.71 -12.30
C GLU A 67 -12.73 9.85 -11.83
N PHE A 68 -11.88 10.50 -12.63
CA PHE A 68 -10.51 10.79 -12.25
C PHE A 68 -10.45 11.77 -11.08
N GLU A 69 -11.21 12.87 -11.12
CA GLU A 69 -11.31 13.81 -9.99
C GLU A 69 -11.81 13.10 -8.72
N MET A 70 -12.80 12.22 -8.87
CA MET A 70 -13.34 11.46 -7.75
C MET A 70 -12.30 10.53 -7.13
N VAL A 71 -11.59 9.72 -7.92
CA VAL A 71 -10.58 8.80 -7.37
C VAL A 71 -9.36 9.55 -6.83
N SER A 72 -8.93 10.62 -7.51
CA SER A 72 -7.76 11.40 -7.12
C SER A 72 -8.00 12.20 -5.84
N GLY A 73 -9.23 12.68 -5.61
CA GLY A 73 -9.64 13.31 -4.35
C GLY A 73 -9.48 12.42 -3.12
N TYR A 74 -9.42 11.09 -3.28
CA TYR A 74 -9.17 10.15 -2.17
C TYR A 74 -7.68 9.86 -1.93
N ALA A 75 -6.76 10.54 -2.63
CA ALA A 75 -5.32 10.36 -2.43
C ALA A 75 -4.84 10.78 -1.03
N GLU A 76 -5.62 11.58 -0.29
CA GLU A 76 -5.35 12.02 1.09
C GLU A 76 -6.21 11.32 2.14
N HIS A 77 -6.99 10.33 1.72
CA HIS A 77 -7.91 9.65 2.62
C HIS A 77 -7.19 9.09 3.84
N TRP A 78 -7.77 9.22 5.03
CA TRP A 78 -7.14 8.85 6.31
C TRP A 78 -6.64 7.40 6.34
N HIS A 79 -7.41 6.50 5.71
CA HIS A 79 -7.11 5.08 5.63
C HIS A 79 -6.07 4.76 4.54
N PRO A 80 -4.90 4.18 4.87
CA PRO A 80 -3.82 3.92 3.91
C PRO A 80 -4.23 2.97 2.77
N GLY A 81 -5.09 1.99 3.06
CA GLY A 81 -5.60 1.08 2.04
C GLY A 81 -6.42 1.75 0.94
N ILE A 82 -7.03 2.91 1.21
CA ILE A 82 -7.71 3.70 0.16
C ILE A 82 -6.67 4.41 -0.69
N ARG A 83 -5.71 5.11 -0.06
CA ARG A 83 -4.62 5.81 -0.76
C ARG A 83 -3.82 4.86 -1.67
N VAL A 84 -3.51 3.64 -1.19
CA VAL A 84 -2.88 2.59 -1.99
C VAL A 84 -3.70 2.24 -3.23
N ARG A 85 -5.02 2.09 -3.10
CA ARG A 85 -5.89 1.76 -4.24
C ARG A 85 -5.96 2.89 -5.24
N VAL A 86 -6.04 4.14 -4.78
CA VAL A 86 -5.98 5.33 -5.65
C VAL A 86 -4.68 5.33 -6.47
N LEU A 87 -3.54 5.14 -5.81
CA LEU A 87 -2.23 5.05 -6.48
C LEU A 87 -2.15 3.87 -7.46
N THR A 88 -2.80 2.74 -7.14
CA THR A 88 -2.88 1.58 -8.03
C THR A 88 -3.70 1.89 -9.28
N THR A 89 -4.79 2.65 -9.15
CA THR A 89 -5.62 3.08 -10.31
C THR A 89 -4.77 3.83 -11.32
N PHE A 90 -3.82 4.64 -10.84
CA PHE A 90 -2.95 5.43 -11.71
C PHE A 90 -2.05 4.59 -12.62
N PHE A 91 -1.81 3.31 -12.33
CA PHE A 91 -0.99 2.44 -13.18
C PHE A 91 -1.60 2.21 -14.57
N TYR A 92 -2.92 2.42 -14.68
CA TYR A 92 -3.72 2.07 -15.85
C TYR A 92 -4.22 3.29 -16.61
N LEU A 93 -3.78 4.50 -16.26
CA LEU A 93 -4.13 5.70 -17.00
C LEU A 93 -3.46 5.69 -18.36
N ALA A 94 -4.26 5.89 -19.41
CA ALA A 94 -3.81 5.90 -20.79
C ALA A 94 -3.73 7.31 -21.39
N ASP A 95 -4.44 8.27 -20.79
CA ASP A 95 -4.43 9.66 -21.23
C ASP A 95 -3.34 10.46 -20.50
N GLU A 96 -2.67 11.35 -21.23
CA GLU A 96 -1.50 12.07 -20.71
C GLU A 96 -1.89 13.14 -19.68
N GLU A 97 -3.09 13.71 -19.79
CA GLU A 97 -3.57 14.75 -18.86
C GLU A 97 -3.76 14.20 -17.44
N HIS A 98 -4.51 13.11 -17.29
CA HIS A 98 -4.65 12.42 -16.01
C HIS A 98 -3.32 11.81 -15.56
N ALA A 99 -2.49 11.30 -16.48
CA ALA A 99 -1.18 10.76 -16.14
C ALA A 99 -0.28 11.81 -15.48
N GLU A 100 -0.25 13.04 -16.00
CA GLU A 100 0.57 14.12 -15.42
C GLU A 100 0.08 14.50 -14.03
N ARG A 101 -1.23 14.66 -13.84
CA ARG A 101 -1.77 14.95 -12.51
C ARG A 101 -1.58 13.78 -11.53
N ALA A 102 -1.69 12.55 -12.00
CA ALA A 102 -1.42 11.35 -11.21
C ALA A 102 0.05 11.24 -10.78
N ARG A 103 0.99 11.65 -11.65
CA ARG A 103 2.41 11.76 -11.30
C ARG A 103 2.62 12.76 -10.16
N GLN A 104 2.00 13.93 -10.22
CA GLN A 104 2.11 14.95 -9.15
C GLN A 104 1.60 14.41 -7.81
N ILE A 105 0.42 13.79 -7.80
CA ILE A 105 -0.15 13.16 -6.59
C ILE A 105 0.79 12.06 -6.06
N ALA A 106 1.30 11.19 -6.94
CA ALA A 106 2.22 10.15 -6.54
C ALA A 106 3.52 10.71 -5.95
N MET A 107 4.07 11.80 -6.52
CA MET A 107 5.23 12.51 -5.96
C MET A 107 4.98 12.99 -4.54
N GLU A 108 3.83 13.58 -4.26
CA GLU A 108 3.46 14.01 -2.91
C GLU A 108 3.35 12.82 -1.94
N ARG A 109 2.81 11.69 -2.42
CA ARG A 109 2.66 10.46 -1.61
C ARG A 109 3.97 9.72 -1.36
N LEU A 110 5.08 10.10 -1.97
CA LEU A 110 6.41 9.61 -1.57
C LEU A 110 6.81 10.04 -0.14
N ARG A 111 6.11 11.00 0.47
CA ARG A 111 6.31 11.44 1.86
C ARG A 111 5.24 10.91 2.82
N ASP A 112 4.39 10.00 2.37
CA ASP A 112 3.32 9.44 3.21
C ASP A 112 3.91 8.74 4.44
N ARG A 113 3.22 8.85 5.59
CA ARG A 113 3.60 8.17 6.84
C ARG A 113 3.64 6.65 6.69
N ASP A 114 2.74 6.11 5.88
CA ASP A 114 2.61 4.67 5.66
C ASP A 114 3.57 4.21 4.56
N TRP A 115 4.46 3.27 4.89
CA TRP A 115 5.45 2.78 3.96
C TRP A 115 4.85 2.09 2.74
N LEU A 116 3.67 1.47 2.87
CA LEU A 116 2.99 0.80 1.76
C LEU A 116 2.47 1.82 0.77
N VAL A 117 1.97 2.95 1.24
CA VAL A 117 1.59 4.08 0.37
C VAL A 117 2.81 4.59 -0.39
N ARG A 118 3.97 4.76 0.28
CA ARG A 118 5.22 5.17 -0.40
C ARG A 118 5.68 4.17 -1.47
N VAL A 119 5.56 2.86 -1.22
CA VAL A 119 5.84 1.83 -2.24
C VAL A 119 4.93 2.03 -3.46
N TYR A 120 3.62 2.19 -3.25
CA TYR A 120 2.69 2.32 -4.36
C TYR A 120 2.85 3.66 -5.10
N ALA A 121 3.28 4.72 -4.41
CA ALA A 121 3.64 5.98 -5.04
C ALA A 121 4.84 5.81 -5.99
N LEU A 122 5.91 5.12 -5.56
CA LEU A 122 7.04 4.77 -6.43
C LEU A 122 6.58 3.94 -7.64
N ARG A 123 5.69 2.98 -7.42
CA ARG A 123 5.13 2.15 -8.49
C ARG A 123 4.33 2.98 -9.49
N SER A 124 3.50 3.91 -9.02
CA SER A 124 2.70 4.78 -9.89
C SER A 124 3.63 5.58 -10.78
N LEU A 125 4.64 6.21 -10.20
CA LEU A 125 5.62 6.99 -10.95
C LEU A 125 6.38 6.15 -11.98
N TYR A 126 6.74 4.91 -11.62
CA TYR A 126 7.37 3.99 -12.55
C TYR A 126 6.45 3.60 -13.72
N HIS A 127 5.21 3.22 -13.45
CA HIS A 127 4.23 2.85 -14.49
C HIS A 127 3.87 4.04 -15.39
N LEU A 128 3.75 5.23 -14.80
CA LEU A 128 3.50 6.49 -15.53
C LEU A 128 4.76 7.06 -16.20
N ARG A 129 5.90 6.37 -16.12
CA ARG A 129 7.18 6.77 -16.72
C ARG A 129 7.61 8.19 -16.31
N HIS A 130 7.48 8.51 -15.02
CA HIS A 130 7.92 9.80 -14.50
C HIS A 130 9.40 10.05 -14.87
N PRO A 131 9.74 11.19 -15.48
CA PRO A 131 11.09 11.43 -16.02
C PRO A 131 12.22 11.24 -15.00
N GLU A 132 11.96 11.57 -13.73
CA GLU A 132 12.95 11.49 -12.66
C GLU A 132 12.91 10.19 -11.84
N ILE A 133 12.17 9.16 -12.28
CA ILE A 133 11.94 7.96 -11.46
C ILE A 133 13.22 7.27 -11.00
N TYR A 134 14.25 7.23 -11.84
CA TYR A 134 15.54 6.63 -11.48
C TYR A 134 16.30 7.46 -10.43
N ARG A 135 16.31 8.78 -10.55
CA ARG A 135 16.90 9.69 -9.54
C ARG A 135 16.18 9.52 -8.20
N ILE A 136 14.86 9.45 -8.23
CA ILE A 136 14.03 9.23 -7.03
C ILE A 136 14.36 7.87 -6.41
N ALA A 137 14.44 6.80 -7.21
CA ALA A 137 14.78 5.48 -6.73
C ALA A 137 16.18 5.44 -6.08
N GLN A 138 17.19 6.06 -6.70
CA GLN A 138 18.54 6.19 -6.10
C GLN A 138 18.50 6.85 -4.73
N GLN A 139 17.76 7.95 -4.58
CA GLN A 139 17.60 8.65 -3.30
C GLN A 139 16.97 7.76 -2.24
N ARG A 140 15.94 6.98 -2.60
CA ARG A 140 15.26 6.06 -1.67
C ARG A 140 16.17 4.94 -1.21
N VAL A 141 16.98 4.36 -2.11
CA VAL A 141 17.94 3.31 -1.75
C VAL A 141 19.01 3.85 -0.79
N ALA A 142 19.49 5.07 -1.02
CA ALA A 142 20.51 5.71 -0.21
C ALA A 142 20.01 6.20 1.16
N ASP A 143 18.69 6.32 1.37
CA ASP A 143 18.12 6.81 2.62
C ASP A 143 18.15 5.73 3.72
N PRO A 144 18.97 5.93 4.79
CA PRO A 144 19.08 4.96 5.88
C PRO A 144 17.81 4.89 6.74
N GLN A 145 16.99 5.94 6.76
CA GLN A 145 15.74 6.00 7.52
C GLN A 145 14.55 5.44 6.75
N GLU A 146 14.71 5.17 5.46
CA GLU A 146 13.64 4.64 4.65
C GLU A 146 13.24 3.21 5.08
N HIS A 147 12.00 2.86 4.81
CA HIS A 147 11.51 1.52 5.11
C HIS A 147 12.13 0.50 4.13
N GLU A 148 12.51 -0.68 4.63
CA GLU A 148 13.16 -1.74 3.85
C GLU A 148 12.41 -2.08 2.57
N ARG A 149 11.08 -2.27 2.64
CA ARG A 149 10.24 -2.55 1.46
C ARG A 149 10.24 -1.44 0.40
N VAL A 150 10.39 -0.18 0.81
CA VAL A 150 10.47 0.95 -0.11
C VAL A 150 11.83 0.93 -0.82
N ARG A 151 12.92 0.65 -0.08
CA ARG A 151 14.25 0.44 -0.66
C ARG A 151 14.30 -0.73 -1.64
N GLU A 152 13.73 -1.88 -1.27
CA GLU A 152 13.65 -3.05 -2.15
C GLU A 152 12.96 -2.71 -3.47
N TRP A 153 11.86 -1.95 -3.42
CA TRP A 153 11.15 -1.56 -4.64
C TRP A 153 11.94 -0.56 -5.47
N ALA A 154 12.60 0.40 -4.83
CA ALA A 154 13.50 1.33 -5.51
C ALA A 154 14.67 0.61 -6.19
N GLN A 155 15.28 -0.38 -5.54
CA GLN A 155 16.33 -1.23 -6.15
C GLN A 155 15.83 -1.96 -7.41
N ARG A 156 14.59 -2.45 -7.40
CA ARG A 156 13.98 -3.09 -8.59
C ARG A 156 13.81 -2.13 -9.76
N ILE A 157 13.47 -0.86 -9.49
CA ILE A 157 13.42 0.16 -10.54
C ILE A 157 14.81 0.33 -11.18
N LEU A 158 15.84 0.44 -10.35
CA LEU A 158 17.21 0.65 -10.82
C LEU A 158 17.75 -0.56 -11.60
N SER A 159 17.45 -1.78 -11.18
CA SER A 159 17.92 -2.99 -11.87
C SER A 159 17.30 -3.20 -13.26
N VAL A 160 16.18 -2.54 -13.56
CA VAL A 160 15.60 -2.50 -14.91
C VAL A 160 16.29 -1.45 -15.79
N SER A 161 16.81 -0.36 -15.21
CA SER A 161 17.55 0.68 -15.96
C SER A 161 18.89 0.20 -16.50
N GLU A 162 19.48 -0.81 -15.90
CA GLU A 162 20.82 -1.34 -16.24
C GLU A 162 20.76 -2.40 -17.34
N ARG A 163 19.58 -2.68 -17.91
CA ARG A 163 19.36 -3.61 -19.02
C ARG A 163 19.08 -2.85 -20.31
#